data_AF-A0A1Q3WMA0-F1
#
_entry.id   AF-A0A1Q3WMA0-F1
#
_cell.length_a   1.000
_cell.length_b   1.000
_cell.length_c   1.000
_cell.angle_alpha   90.00
_cell.angle_beta   90.00
_cell.angle_gamma   90.00
#
_symmetry.space_group_name_H-M   'P 1'
#
loop_
_entity.id
_entity.type
_entity.pdbx_description
1 polymer ?
#
loop_
_entity_poly.entity_id
_entity_poly.type
_entity_poly.pdbx_seq_one_letter_code
_entity_poly.pdbx_strand_id
1 'polypeptide(L)'
;MSHYAGLCGLIYLTFCLVARGQTVSKGPDKKASYPAKPITLDETRLRQAILDSAAVFVGMVEISNQNDAPWIARINRYNGLPIRSAYCASGFYYAHRVNGVKLPIKALGAVSSYFSVSAKIIYRHNQRGNQRLGIMPRRMDAVSIYTSHIEGLVSDVWDSDDDYVTLIGFNTSAGRGTKYGCYINRRRKSEIKFIANWLTPYLATLKQQ
;
A
#
# COMPACT_ATOMS: atom_id res chain seq x y z
N MET A 1 -4.49 -28.60 -71.77
CA MET A 1 -3.60 -27.42 -71.90
C MET A 1 -4.41 -26.17 -71.62
N SER A 2 -4.26 -25.58 -70.43
CA SER A 2 -4.22 -24.12 -70.24
C SER A 2 -3.97 -23.85 -68.76
N HIS A 3 -2.93 -23.07 -68.50
CA HIS A 3 -2.55 -22.54 -67.20
C HIS A 3 -3.62 -21.60 -66.64
N TYR A 4 -3.80 -21.58 -65.31
CA TYR A 4 -3.83 -20.33 -64.54
C TYR A 4 -3.30 -20.58 -63.14
N ALA A 5 -2.20 -19.89 -62.84
CA ALA A 5 -1.60 -19.74 -61.53
C ALA A 5 -2.15 -18.48 -60.85
N GLY A 6 -2.14 -18.48 -59.52
CA GLY A 6 -2.24 -17.29 -58.69
C GLY A 6 -3.59 -17.10 -58.00
N LEU A 7 -3.62 -17.18 -56.67
CA LEU A 7 -3.23 -16.04 -55.84
C LEU A 7 -3.06 -16.47 -54.39
N CYS A 8 -1.95 -16.02 -53.81
CA CYS A 8 -1.69 -15.98 -52.38
C CYS A 8 -2.78 -15.20 -51.65
N GLY A 9 -3.17 -15.68 -50.46
CA GLY A 9 -4.08 -14.98 -49.57
C GLY A 9 -3.98 -15.48 -48.13
N LEU A 10 -2.76 -15.56 -47.59
CA LEU A 10 -2.54 -15.79 -46.16
C LEU A 10 -2.94 -14.51 -45.41
N ILE A 11 -4.15 -14.47 -44.85
CA ILE A 11 -4.58 -13.37 -43.98
C ILE A 11 -3.87 -13.56 -42.64
N TYR A 12 -2.73 -12.90 -42.49
CA TYR A 12 -2.11 -12.66 -41.18
C TYR A 12 -3.04 -11.73 -40.40
N LEU A 13 -3.81 -12.30 -39.46
CA LEU A 13 -4.54 -11.53 -38.46
C LEU A 13 -3.52 -11.06 -37.41
N THR A 14 -2.83 -9.96 -37.70
CA THR A 14 -1.96 -9.29 -36.72
C THR A 14 -2.87 -8.66 -35.67
N PHE A 15 -2.98 -9.32 -34.51
CA PHE A 15 -3.49 -8.69 -33.30
C PHE A 15 -2.54 -7.53 -32.94
N CYS A 16 -2.89 -6.32 -33.37
CA CYS A 16 -2.32 -5.09 -32.84
C CYS A 16 -2.69 -4.99 -31.36
N LEU A 17 -1.81 -5.52 -30.49
CA LEU A 17 -1.69 -5.06 -29.12
C LEU A 17 -1.47 -3.55 -29.19
N VAL A 18 -2.53 -2.78 -28.94
CA VAL A 18 -2.41 -1.38 -28.57
C VAL A 18 -1.77 -1.37 -27.17
N ALA A 19 -0.44 -1.54 -27.15
CA ALA A 19 0.37 -1.06 -26.06
C ALA A 19 0.18 0.46 -26.05
N ARG A 20 -0.79 0.94 -25.26
CA ARG A 20 -0.84 2.33 -24.86
C ARG A 20 0.45 2.57 -24.11
N GLY A 21 1.45 3.08 -24.84
CA GLY A 21 2.70 3.56 -24.29
C GLY A 21 2.36 4.53 -23.18
N GLN A 22 2.52 4.09 -21.94
CA GLN A 22 2.64 4.99 -20.82
C GLN A 22 3.88 5.81 -21.12
N THR A 23 3.68 7.06 -21.55
CA THR A 23 4.74 8.05 -21.56
C THR A 23 5.41 8.00 -20.20
N VAL A 24 6.69 7.63 -20.18
CA VAL A 24 7.52 7.47 -19.00
C VAL A 24 7.52 8.80 -18.24
N SER A 25 6.57 8.96 -17.32
CA SER A 25 6.56 10.11 -16.42
C SER A 25 7.74 9.91 -15.49
N LYS A 26 8.74 10.80 -15.63
CA LYS A 26 9.95 10.96 -14.82
C LYS A 26 9.96 10.06 -13.58
N GLY A 27 10.96 9.17 -13.53
CA GLY A 27 11.25 8.34 -12.35
C GLY A 27 11.40 9.16 -11.06
N PRO A 28 11.65 8.51 -9.92
CA PRO A 28 11.61 9.12 -8.60
C PRO A 28 12.25 10.51 -8.56
N ASP A 29 11.54 11.48 -7.98
CA ASP A 29 12.09 12.80 -7.72
C ASP A 29 13.30 12.68 -6.80
N LYS A 30 14.49 12.76 -7.39
CA LYS A 30 15.77 12.63 -6.69
C LYS A 30 16.03 13.77 -5.71
N LYS A 31 15.23 14.84 -5.75
CA LYS A 31 15.39 16.05 -4.91
C LYS A 31 14.44 16.10 -3.72
N ALA A 32 13.53 15.16 -3.58
CA ALA A 32 12.60 15.19 -2.47
C ALA A 32 13.36 15.03 -1.15
N SER A 33 13.28 16.06 -0.31
CA SER A 33 13.88 16.11 1.02
C SER A 33 12.87 15.58 2.03
N TYR A 34 13.28 14.60 2.82
CA TYR A 34 12.47 13.94 3.83
C TYR A 34 13.18 14.10 5.17
N PRO A 35 12.46 14.06 6.30
CA PRO A 35 13.13 13.93 7.59
C PRO A 35 14.07 12.73 7.55
N ALA A 36 15.36 12.98 7.77
CA ALA A 36 16.40 11.95 7.64
C ALA A 36 16.33 10.89 8.74
N LYS A 37 15.62 11.20 9.83
CA LYS A 37 15.46 10.36 11.02
C LYS A 37 14.02 10.43 11.52
N PRO A 38 13.53 9.38 12.22
CA PRO A 38 12.22 9.42 12.86
C PRO A 38 12.09 10.59 13.83
N ILE A 39 10.89 11.18 13.88
CA ILE A 39 10.59 12.30 14.80
C ILE A 39 10.70 11.90 16.28
N THR A 40 10.67 10.59 16.58
CA THR A 40 10.90 10.01 17.89
C THR A 40 11.31 8.54 17.74
N LEU A 41 12.07 8.02 18.72
CA LEU A 41 12.41 6.59 18.84
C LEU A 41 11.48 5.83 19.81
N ASP A 42 10.55 6.55 20.45
CA ASP A 42 9.41 5.96 21.15
C ASP A 42 8.43 5.41 20.11
N GLU A 43 8.35 4.09 20.02
CA GLU A 43 7.54 3.41 19.02
C GLU A 43 6.06 3.74 19.12
N THR A 44 5.51 3.88 20.33
CA THR A 44 4.09 4.16 20.54
C THR A 44 3.76 5.56 20.02
N ARG A 45 4.59 6.55 20.38
CA ARG A 45 4.43 7.93 19.88
C ARG A 45 4.61 8.01 18.36
N LEU A 46 5.58 7.27 17.81
CA LEU A 46 5.82 7.26 16.37
C LEU A 46 4.64 6.64 15.60
N ARG A 47 4.13 5.49 16.05
CA ARG A 47 2.96 4.84 15.44
C ARG A 47 1.72 5.75 15.47
N GLN A 48 1.53 6.49 16.55
CA GLN A 48 0.47 7.49 16.64
C GLN A 48 0.67 8.62 15.63
N ALA A 49 1.86 9.21 15.54
CA ALA A 49 2.13 10.29 14.58
C ALA A 49 1.96 9.86 13.11
N ILE A 50 2.31 8.60 12.79
CA ILE A 50 2.06 8.01 11.47
C ILE A 50 0.56 7.89 11.21
N LEU A 51 -0.22 7.42 12.20
CA LEU A 51 -1.68 7.37 12.09
C LEU A 51 -2.27 8.77 11.90
N ASP A 52 -1.83 9.76 12.68
CA ASP A 52 -2.29 11.15 12.59
C ASP A 52 -2.00 11.74 11.21
N SER A 53 -0.84 11.41 10.64
CA SER A 53 -0.48 11.82 9.27
C SER A 53 -1.37 11.19 8.21
N ALA A 54 -1.83 9.95 8.42
CA ALA A 54 -2.82 9.32 7.54
C ALA A 54 -4.23 9.92 7.76
N ALA A 55 -4.58 10.26 9.00
CA ALA A 55 -5.88 10.79 9.39
C ALA A 55 -6.21 12.13 8.72
N VAL A 56 -5.19 12.94 8.38
CA VAL A 56 -5.34 14.20 7.61
C VAL A 56 -6.08 14.00 6.28
N PHE A 57 -5.99 12.80 5.69
CA PHE A 57 -6.64 12.49 4.42
C PHE A 57 -8.04 11.91 4.56
N VAL A 58 -8.48 11.58 5.78
CA VAL A 58 -9.79 10.94 6.00
C VAL A 58 -10.91 11.82 5.46
N GLY A 59 -11.78 11.24 4.64
CA GLY A 59 -12.86 11.95 3.95
C GLY A 59 -12.45 12.59 2.63
N MET A 60 -11.17 12.58 2.24
CA MET A 60 -10.75 12.99 0.90
C MET A 60 -11.08 11.90 -0.11
N VAL A 61 -11.92 12.24 -1.09
CA VAL A 61 -12.48 11.30 -2.07
C VAL A 61 -12.02 11.58 -3.48
N GLU A 62 -11.67 10.54 -4.21
CA GLU A 62 -11.38 10.59 -5.64
C GLU A 62 -12.67 10.76 -6.44
N ILE A 63 -12.59 11.55 -7.52
CA ILE A 63 -13.73 11.79 -8.40
C ILE A 63 -13.86 10.65 -9.42
N SER A 64 -12.75 10.28 -10.07
CA SER A 64 -12.73 9.34 -11.20
C SER A 64 -12.30 7.91 -10.81
N ASN A 65 -11.82 7.71 -9.58
CA ASN A 65 -11.20 6.47 -9.12
C ASN A 65 -10.02 6.00 -10.01
N GLN A 66 -9.19 6.95 -10.47
CA GLN A 66 -8.02 6.67 -11.29
C GLN A 66 -6.70 7.17 -10.69
N ASN A 67 -6.64 7.37 -9.37
CA ASN A 67 -5.49 7.94 -8.66
C ASN A 67 -5.08 9.32 -9.20
N ASP A 68 -6.04 10.10 -9.69
CA ASP A 68 -5.80 11.34 -10.43
C ASP A 68 -6.00 12.62 -9.60
N ALA A 69 -6.36 12.46 -8.33
CA ALA A 69 -6.57 13.59 -7.45
C ALA A 69 -5.26 14.36 -7.16
N PRO A 70 -5.29 15.71 -7.01
CA PRO A 70 -4.06 16.51 -6.83
C PRO A 70 -3.21 16.10 -5.62
N TRP A 71 -3.83 15.68 -4.51
CA TRP A 71 -3.08 15.22 -3.34
C TRP A 71 -2.40 13.88 -3.57
N ILE A 72 -2.99 12.98 -4.36
CA ILE A 72 -2.39 11.69 -4.75
C ILE A 72 -1.15 11.95 -5.60
N ALA A 73 -1.24 12.88 -6.55
CA ALA A 73 -0.08 13.29 -7.35
C ALA A 73 1.04 13.89 -6.47
N ARG A 74 0.70 14.69 -5.46
CA ARG A 74 1.67 15.22 -4.48
C ARG A 74 2.30 14.10 -3.64
N ILE A 75 1.52 13.18 -3.13
CA ILE A 75 1.97 11.99 -2.37
C ILE A 75 2.91 11.14 -3.23
N ASN A 76 2.51 10.84 -4.46
CA ASN A 76 3.31 10.03 -5.38
C ASN A 76 4.62 10.74 -5.72
N ARG A 77 4.60 12.04 -6.02
CA ARG A 77 5.83 12.83 -6.21
C ARG A 77 6.71 12.80 -4.95
N TYR A 78 6.10 13.00 -3.77
CA TYR A 78 6.76 12.87 -2.48
C TYR A 78 7.26 11.46 -2.23
N ASN A 79 6.79 10.41 -2.90
CA ASN A 79 7.38 9.08 -2.77
C ASN A 79 8.42 8.76 -3.85
N GLY A 80 8.58 9.64 -4.83
CA GLY A 80 9.35 9.34 -6.03
C GLY A 80 8.64 8.31 -6.92
N LEU A 81 7.32 8.40 -7.03
CA LEU A 81 6.48 7.54 -7.83
C LEU A 81 5.88 8.28 -9.04
N PRO A 82 5.52 7.57 -10.12
CA PRO A 82 4.61 8.08 -11.14
C PRO A 82 3.35 8.67 -10.51
N ILE A 83 2.86 9.79 -11.05
CA ILE A 83 1.81 10.62 -10.43
C ILE A 83 0.49 9.88 -10.14
N ARG A 84 0.20 8.79 -10.86
CA ARG A 84 -1.02 7.96 -10.71
C ARG A 84 -0.73 6.56 -10.16
N SER A 85 0.36 6.39 -9.43
CA SER A 85 0.68 5.11 -8.77
C SER A 85 -0.38 4.74 -7.73
N ALA A 86 -0.46 3.45 -7.40
CA ALA A 86 -1.46 2.90 -6.50
C ALA A 86 -1.50 3.62 -5.15
N TYR A 87 -2.58 4.37 -4.94
CA TYR A 87 -2.72 5.27 -3.79
C TYR A 87 -2.85 4.54 -2.45
N CYS A 88 -3.37 3.30 -2.43
CA CYS A 88 -3.39 2.45 -1.24
C CYS A 88 -1.99 2.27 -0.63
N ALA A 89 -1.03 1.84 -1.44
CA ALA A 89 0.34 1.62 -1.03
C ALA A 89 1.11 2.93 -0.83
N SER A 90 1.00 3.87 -1.79
CA SER A 90 1.77 5.11 -1.73
C SER A 90 1.31 6.04 -0.61
N GLY A 91 0.00 6.13 -0.34
CA GLY A 91 -0.55 6.86 0.80
C GLY A 91 -0.09 6.28 2.13
N PHE A 92 -0.14 4.95 2.27
CA PHE A 92 0.38 4.27 3.46
C PHE A 92 1.88 4.54 3.68
N TYR A 93 2.70 4.48 2.62
CA TYR A 93 4.12 4.81 2.72
C TYR A 93 4.34 6.28 3.08
N TYR A 94 3.56 7.19 2.49
CA TYR A 94 3.68 8.62 2.72
C TYR A 94 3.52 8.95 4.20
N ALA A 95 2.50 8.37 4.86
CA ALA A 95 2.27 8.55 6.29
C ALA A 95 3.49 8.14 7.15
N HIS A 96 4.21 7.09 6.75
CA HIS A 96 5.47 6.70 7.39
C HIS A 96 6.58 7.71 7.11
N ARG A 97 6.73 8.06 5.83
CA ARG A 97 7.86 8.85 5.33
C ARG A 97 7.88 10.28 5.86
N VAL A 98 6.71 10.92 6.00
CA VAL A 98 6.62 12.27 6.59
C VAL A 98 7.03 12.30 8.07
N ASN A 99 7.02 11.16 8.74
CA ASN A 99 7.49 10.99 10.12
C ASN A 99 8.94 10.50 10.20
N GLY A 100 9.70 10.56 9.10
CA GLY A 100 11.11 10.15 9.05
C GLY A 100 11.33 8.64 9.05
N VAL A 101 10.30 7.86 8.75
CA VAL A 101 10.40 6.39 8.63
C VAL A 101 10.55 5.99 7.18
N LYS A 102 11.68 5.36 6.85
CA LYS A 102 11.94 4.78 5.54
C LYS A 102 11.88 3.26 5.63
N LEU A 103 10.69 2.69 5.48
CA LEU A 103 10.51 1.24 5.56
C LEU A 103 11.38 0.55 4.50
N PRO A 104 12.13 -0.52 4.86
CA PRO A 104 13.04 -1.20 3.95
C PRO A 104 12.28 -2.14 2.99
N ILE A 105 11.37 -1.58 2.19
CA ILE A 105 10.59 -2.28 1.18
C ILE A 105 11.12 -1.98 -0.23
N LYS A 106 11.01 -2.94 -1.14
CA LYS A 106 11.57 -2.84 -2.51
C LYS A 106 10.81 -1.85 -3.40
N ALA A 107 9.47 -1.88 -3.35
CA ALA A 107 8.62 -1.09 -4.23
C ALA A 107 7.45 -0.48 -3.44
N LEU A 108 7.58 0.80 -3.05
CA LEU A 108 6.62 1.52 -2.21
C LEU A 108 5.24 1.78 -2.85
N GLY A 109 5.11 1.65 -4.17
CA GLY A 109 3.84 1.71 -4.89
C GLY A 109 3.18 0.35 -5.12
N ALA A 110 3.76 -0.74 -4.61
CA ALA A 110 3.28 -2.09 -4.82
C ALA A 110 2.89 -2.73 -3.49
N VAL A 111 1.60 -3.08 -3.34
CA VAL A 111 1.05 -3.73 -2.14
C VAL A 111 1.84 -4.98 -1.76
N SER A 112 2.18 -5.81 -2.75
CA SER A 112 2.96 -7.04 -2.56
C SER A 112 4.31 -6.79 -1.87
N SER A 113 4.93 -5.62 -2.06
CA SER A 113 6.23 -5.31 -1.45
C SER A 113 6.18 -5.28 0.07
N TYR A 114 5.05 -4.90 0.68
CA TYR A 114 4.85 -4.83 2.13
C TYR A 114 4.70 -6.20 2.79
N PHE A 115 4.45 -7.23 1.99
CA PHE A 115 4.25 -8.61 2.46
C PHE A 115 5.28 -9.56 1.84
N SER A 116 6.31 -9.03 1.18
CA SER A 116 7.33 -9.83 0.47
C SER A 116 8.37 -10.48 1.39
N VAL A 117 8.53 -9.97 2.62
CA VAL A 117 9.48 -10.50 3.61
C VAL A 117 8.69 -11.29 4.66
N SER A 118 8.78 -12.62 4.59
CA SER A 118 8.05 -13.52 5.49
C SER A 118 8.30 -13.24 6.97
N ALA A 119 9.54 -12.88 7.34
CA ALA A 119 9.94 -12.56 8.70
C ALA A 119 9.29 -11.28 9.27
N LYS A 120 8.65 -10.45 8.42
CA LYS A 120 7.88 -9.28 8.88
C LYS A 120 6.41 -9.61 9.09
N ILE A 121 5.93 -10.74 8.59
CA ILE A 121 4.53 -11.15 8.71
C ILE A 121 4.33 -11.77 10.10
N ILE A 122 3.53 -11.08 10.92
CA ILE A 122 3.22 -11.46 12.31
C ILE A 122 1.86 -12.14 12.47
N TYR A 123 1.01 -12.03 11.46
CA TYR A 123 -0.29 -12.70 11.40
C TYR A 123 -0.54 -13.22 9.99
N ARG A 124 -1.06 -14.45 9.88
CA ARG A 124 -1.62 -14.99 8.64
C ARG A 124 -3.00 -15.59 8.88
N HIS A 125 -3.93 -15.32 7.99
CA HIS A 125 -5.26 -15.91 8.07
C HIS A 125 -5.19 -17.44 8.15
N ASN A 126 -5.95 -18.03 9.08
CA ASN A 126 -6.03 -19.48 9.31
C ASN A 126 -4.70 -20.19 9.64
N GLN A 127 -3.61 -19.45 9.92
CA GLN A 127 -2.39 -20.08 10.38
C GLN A 127 -2.49 -20.39 11.88
N ARG A 128 -2.28 -21.67 12.21
CA ARG A 128 -2.14 -22.10 13.61
C ARG A 128 -0.91 -21.43 14.22
N GLY A 129 -1.09 -20.78 15.37
CA GLY A 129 0.02 -20.19 16.11
C GLY A 129 0.30 -18.71 15.84
N ASN A 130 -0.62 -17.96 15.20
CA ASN A 130 -0.52 -16.49 15.15
C ASN A 130 -0.28 -15.85 16.53
N GLN A 131 -0.84 -16.44 17.59
CA GLN A 131 -0.65 -15.99 18.98
C GLN A 131 0.66 -16.53 19.62
N ARG A 132 1.27 -17.59 19.06
CA ARG A 132 2.48 -18.22 19.63
C ARG A 132 3.76 -17.45 19.34
N LEU A 133 3.76 -16.60 18.32
CA LEU A 133 4.90 -15.73 17.99
C LEU A 133 5.08 -14.60 19.02
N GLY A 134 4.10 -14.35 19.89
CA GLY A 134 4.15 -13.34 20.95
C GLY A 134 4.13 -11.88 20.48
N ILE A 135 4.22 -11.63 19.17
CA ILE A 135 4.16 -10.28 18.60
C ILE A 135 2.72 -9.98 18.22
N MET A 136 2.07 -9.17 19.04
CA MET A 136 0.73 -8.69 18.76
C MET A 136 0.75 -7.62 17.66
N PRO A 137 -0.22 -7.63 16.73
CA PRO A 137 -0.44 -6.52 15.81
C PRO A 137 -0.65 -5.20 16.54
N ARG A 138 -0.08 -4.13 15.99
CA ARG A 138 -0.11 -2.78 16.57
C ARG A 138 -0.51 -1.72 15.55
N ARG A 139 -0.81 -0.52 16.04
CA ARG A 139 -1.17 0.63 15.23
C ARG A 139 -0.19 0.83 14.07
N MET A 140 -0.72 1.04 12.87
CA MET A 140 0.00 1.22 11.61
C MET A 140 0.88 0.03 11.17
N ASP A 141 0.70 -1.16 11.75
CA ASP A 141 1.13 -2.37 11.04
C ASP A 141 0.36 -2.51 9.72
N ALA A 142 1.05 -3.00 8.70
CA ALA A 142 0.50 -3.15 7.36
C ALA A 142 -0.46 -4.34 7.31
N VAL A 143 -1.71 -4.12 6.92
CA VAL A 143 -2.75 -5.14 6.82
C VAL A 143 -3.08 -5.40 5.35
N SER A 144 -2.94 -6.64 4.90
CA SER A 144 -3.31 -7.05 3.55
C SER A 144 -4.79 -7.42 3.48
N ILE A 145 -5.53 -6.72 2.64
CA ILE A 145 -6.95 -6.97 2.35
C ILE A 145 -7.06 -7.49 0.91
N TYR A 146 -7.67 -8.67 0.72
CA TYR A 146 -7.89 -9.33 -0.57
C TYR A 146 -6.67 -9.43 -1.51
N THR A 147 -5.45 -9.45 -0.98
CA THR A 147 -4.13 -9.47 -1.70
C THR A 147 -3.78 -8.22 -2.53
N SER A 148 -4.76 -7.45 -2.98
CA SER A 148 -4.56 -6.27 -3.84
C SER A 148 -4.57 -4.93 -3.09
N HIS A 149 -4.82 -4.96 -1.78
CA HIS A 149 -5.00 -3.75 -0.99
C HIS A 149 -4.23 -3.80 0.34
N ILE A 150 -3.82 -2.62 0.81
CA ILE A 150 -3.13 -2.41 2.08
C ILE A 150 -3.84 -1.32 2.87
N GLU A 151 -4.10 -1.60 4.15
CA GLU A 151 -4.60 -0.63 5.13
C GLU A 151 -3.69 -0.67 6.37
N GLY A 152 -3.76 0.34 7.23
CA GLY A 152 -3.06 0.38 8.51
C GLY A 152 -3.99 0.09 9.68
N LEU A 153 -3.51 -0.63 10.69
CA LEU A 153 -4.26 -0.77 11.95
C LEU A 153 -4.42 0.59 12.67
N VAL A 154 -5.62 0.88 13.18
CA VAL A 154 -5.86 2.12 13.96
C VAL A 154 -5.57 1.92 15.45
N SER A 155 -5.74 0.70 15.95
CA SER A 155 -5.60 0.36 17.38
C SER A 155 -4.30 -0.40 17.66
N ASP A 156 -3.80 -0.25 18.90
CA ASP A 156 -2.76 -1.11 19.46
C ASP A 156 -3.33 -2.37 20.13
N VAL A 157 -4.65 -2.42 20.35
CA VAL A 157 -5.32 -3.55 20.97
C VAL A 157 -5.72 -4.54 19.87
N TRP A 158 -5.05 -5.67 19.85
CA TRP A 158 -5.46 -6.85 19.09
C TRP A 158 -6.18 -7.82 20.02
N ASP A 159 -7.51 -7.73 20.04
CA ASP A 159 -8.36 -8.76 20.65
C ASP A 159 -8.35 -9.99 19.74
N SER A 160 -8.24 -11.22 20.24
CA SER A 160 -8.37 -12.41 19.40
C SER A 160 -9.81 -12.78 19.09
N ASP A 161 -10.73 -12.37 19.95
CA ASP A 161 -12.10 -12.88 20.02
C ASP A 161 -13.07 -11.97 19.27
N ASP A 162 -12.69 -10.72 19.01
CA ASP A 162 -13.46 -9.82 18.13
C ASP A 162 -13.43 -10.34 16.67
N ASP A 163 -14.55 -10.25 15.96
CA ASP A 163 -14.61 -10.59 14.54
C ASP A 163 -14.09 -9.47 13.64
N TYR A 164 -13.93 -8.28 14.18
CA TYR A 164 -13.61 -7.07 13.42
C TYR A 164 -12.33 -6.39 13.88
N VAL A 165 -11.81 -5.53 13.02
CA VAL A 165 -10.74 -4.59 13.33
C VAL A 165 -11.03 -3.25 12.68
N THR A 166 -10.51 -2.18 13.26
CA THR A 166 -10.57 -0.84 12.69
C THR A 166 -9.27 -0.53 11.96
N LEU A 167 -9.37 -0.24 10.67
CA LEU A 167 -8.27 0.06 9.78
C LEU A 167 -8.43 1.46 9.19
N ILE A 168 -7.32 2.07 8.78
CA ILE A 168 -7.28 3.26 7.93
C ILE A 168 -6.73 2.87 6.56
N GLY A 169 -7.50 3.12 5.51
CA GLY A 169 -7.15 2.73 4.15
C GLY A 169 -7.17 3.94 3.20
N PHE A 170 -6.25 3.96 2.24
CA PHE A 170 -6.23 4.89 1.10
C PHE A 170 -6.70 4.17 -0.15
N ASN A 171 -7.35 4.84 -1.09
CA ASN A 171 -8.02 4.20 -2.25
C ASN A 171 -8.90 3.03 -1.80
N THR A 172 -9.75 3.31 -0.83
CA THR A 172 -10.70 2.35 -0.28
C THR A 172 -12.09 2.95 -0.34
N SER A 173 -13.11 2.11 -0.46
CA SER A 173 -14.50 2.52 -0.27
C SER A 173 -14.91 2.19 1.16
N ALA A 174 -15.56 3.10 1.88
CA ALA A 174 -16.10 2.85 3.23
C ALA A 174 -17.35 1.93 3.25
N GLY A 175 -17.62 1.23 2.16
CA GLY A 175 -18.80 0.39 1.97
C GLY A 175 -19.46 0.63 0.62
N ARG A 176 -20.59 -0.05 0.38
CA ARG A 176 -21.35 0.03 -0.88
C ARG A 176 -21.76 1.49 -1.17
N GLY A 177 -21.54 1.94 -2.40
CA GLY A 177 -21.98 3.25 -2.88
C GLY A 177 -21.10 4.45 -2.49
N THR A 178 -20.00 4.22 -1.76
CA THR A 178 -19.04 5.29 -1.42
C THR A 178 -17.95 5.42 -2.49
N LYS A 179 -17.53 6.66 -2.76
CA LYS A 179 -16.40 6.93 -3.66
C LYS A 179 -15.10 6.41 -3.02
N TYR A 180 -14.12 6.05 -3.83
CA TYR A 180 -12.81 5.65 -3.33
C TYR A 180 -12.09 6.87 -2.75
N GLY A 181 -11.43 6.69 -1.62
CA GLY A 181 -10.78 7.78 -0.89
C GLY A 181 -9.94 7.26 0.26
N CYS A 182 -9.68 8.13 1.24
CA CYS A 182 -9.12 7.70 2.51
C CYS A 182 -10.21 7.64 3.59
N TYR A 183 -10.31 6.50 4.28
CA TYR A 183 -11.36 6.26 5.27
C TYR A 183 -10.83 5.42 6.44
N ILE A 184 -11.47 5.60 7.59
CA ILE A 184 -11.40 4.66 8.70
C ILE A 184 -12.55 3.67 8.52
N ASN A 185 -12.21 2.39 8.38
CA ASN A 185 -13.13 1.31 8.08
C ASN A 185 -13.06 0.23 9.13
N ARG A 186 -14.21 -0.38 9.41
CA ARG A 186 -14.29 -1.59 10.21
C ARG A 186 -14.30 -2.79 9.25
N ARG A 187 -13.26 -3.62 9.32
CA ARG A 187 -13.06 -4.81 8.46
C ARG A 187 -13.29 -6.08 9.25
N ARG A 188 -13.82 -7.11 8.60
CA ARG A 188 -13.87 -8.45 9.20
C ARG A 188 -12.47 -9.05 9.18
N LYS A 189 -12.04 -9.69 10.26
CA LYS A 189 -10.74 -10.39 10.32
C LYS A 189 -10.62 -11.51 9.29
N SER A 190 -11.74 -12.07 8.83
CA SER A 190 -11.77 -13.05 7.74
C SER A 190 -11.32 -12.49 6.39
N GLU A 191 -11.34 -11.17 6.19
CA GLU A 191 -10.89 -10.50 4.97
C GLU A 191 -9.36 -10.23 4.97
N ILE A 192 -8.75 -10.27 6.15
CA ILE A 192 -7.32 -10.02 6.36
C ILE A 192 -6.54 -11.27 5.94
N LYS A 193 -5.60 -11.12 5.01
CA LYS A 193 -4.70 -12.21 4.62
C LYS A 193 -3.44 -12.25 5.48
N PHE A 194 -2.79 -11.10 5.62
CA PHE A 194 -1.53 -10.95 6.33
C PHE A 194 -1.53 -9.65 7.14
N ILE A 195 -0.82 -9.65 8.28
CA ILE A 195 -0.40 -8.42 8.94
C ILE A 195 1.12 -8.45 9.04
N ALA A 196 1.77 -7.35 8.64
CA ALA A 196 3.21 -7.22 8.66
C ALA A 196 3.67 -6.06 9.56
N ASN A 197 4.56 -6.37 10.49
CA ASN A 197 5.22 -5.40 11.36
C ASN A 197 6.58 -5.00 10.78
N TRP A 198 6.63 -3.78 10.25
CA TRP A 198 7.86 -3.18 9.74
C TRP A 198 8.51 -2.21 10.73
N LEU A 199 7.72 -1.57 11.58
CA LEU A 199 8.16 -0.45 12.42
C LEU A 199 9.04 -0.89 13.58
N THR A 200 8.65 -1.90 14.36
CA THR A 200 9.44 -2.40 15.49
C THR A 200 10.86 -2.80 15.07
N PRO A 201 11.05 -3.68 14.05
CA PRO A 201 12.39 -4.06 13.64
C PRO A 201 13.16 -2.91 12.99
N TYR A 202 12.49 -1.98 12.29
CA TYR A 202 13.15 -0.79 11.76
C TYR A 202 13.74 0.07 12.89
N LEU A 203 12.96 0.36 13.94
CA LEU A 203 13.43 1.14 15.08
C LEU A 203 14.56 0.44 15.84
N ALA A 204 14.53 -0.89 15.94
CA ALA A 204 15.61 -1.66 16.55
C ALA A 204 16.95 -1.42 15.84
N THR A 205 16.97 -1.34 14.50
CA THR A 205 18.21 -1.06 13.74
C THR A 205 18.77 0.34 14.00
N LEU A 206 17.93 1.32 14.36
CA LEU A 206 18.37 2.69 14.65
C LEU A 206 18.87 2.86 16.08
N LYS A 207 18.39 2.06 17.03
CA LYS A 207 18.84 2.09 18.43
C LYS A 207 20.20 1.41 18.65
N GLN A 208 20.65 0.63 17.66
CA GLN A 208 21.94 -0.07 17.67
C GLN A 208 23.07 0.75 17.03
N GLN A 209 22.74 1.90 16.43
CA GLN A 209 23.69 2.87 15.85
C GLN A 209 24.02 3.96 16.86
#